data_AF-A0A3T1D7G0-F1
#
_entry.id   AF-A0A3T1D7G0-F1
#
_cell.length_a   1.000
_cell.length_b   1.000
_cell.length_c   1.000
_cell.angle_alpha   90.00
_cell.angle_beta   90.00
_cell.angle_gamma   90.00
#
_symmetry.space_group_name_H-M   'P 1'
#
loop_
_entity.id
_entity.type
_entity.pdbx_description
1 polymer ?
#
loop_
_entity_poly.entity_id
_entity_poly.type
_entity_poly.pdbx_seq_one_letter_code
_entity_poly.pdbx_strand_id
1 'polypeptide(L)'
;MNWFYLKVPPFYFLISLLLISGCTTTNIKQESSQPTNYSSSPESSAPASAANDITLEKSPEPIISAEDSLIRTSSGESLVHMDWKQTEPDTTLKINFGNDNAEIVFGMDHPNGTKAYILFPDANSGWPLDLSISDGTNAFDDLGYLNDGFKLQAGIYDFDSDGTYELIVAAGDGLIDMNLWVFSFTHVDNFKKINPIRQELATSAQSYVVIDNSEIFIPYGSQGLFDSFKYVDQEFMQPVR
;
A
#
# COMPACT_ATOMS: atom_id res chain seq x y z
N MET A 1 -12.55 -43.46 -36.64
CA MET A 1 -11.83 -42.94 -37.83
C MET A 1 -12.43 -41.61 -38.21
N ASN A 2 -11.77 -40.51 -37.87
CA ASN A 2 -11.80 -39.22 -38.58
C ASN A 2 -10.84 -38.28 -37.84
N TRP A 3 -9.69 -38.04 -38.46
CA TRP A 3 -8.65 -37.12 -37.98
C TRP A 3 -8.87 -35.77 -38.66
N PHE A 4 -9.07 -34.71 -37.87
CA PHE A 4 -9.06 -33.33 -38.37
C PHE A 4 -7.64 -32.75 -38.25
N TYR A 5 -7.06 -32.40 -39.39
CA TYR A 5 -5.83 -31.63 -39.52
C TYR A 5 -6.16 -30.14 -39.37
N LEU A 6 -5.65 -29.46 -38.35
CA LEU A 6 -5.57 -27.99 -38.33
C LEU A 6 -4.17 -27.54 -38.78
N LYS A 7 -4.14 -26.78 -39.87
CA LYS A 7 -2.97 -26.05 -40.39
C LYS A 7 -2.77 -24.79 -39.56
N VAL A 8 -1.60 -24.63 -38.96
CA VAL A 8 -1.15 -23.38 -38.32
C VAL A 8 -0.33 -22.57 -39.35
N PRO A 9 -0.59 -21.27 -39.58
CA PRO A 9 0.24 -20.44 -40.46
C PRO A 9 1.53 -19.96 -39.75
N PRO A 10 2.59 -19.64 -40.50
CA PRO A 10 3.91 -19.34 -39.94
C PRO A 10 4.03 -17.92 -39.38
N PHE A 11 4.81 -17.84 -38.29
CA PHE A 11 5.37 -16.66 -37.63
C PHE A 11 6.14 -15.76 -38.61
N TYR A 12 5.88 -14.44 -38.55
CA TYR A 12 6.77 -13.41 -39.10
C TYR A 12 7.43 -12.64 -37.96
N PHE A 13 8.74 -12.87 -37.79
CA PHE A 13 9.64 -12.06 -36.96
C PHE A 13 10.03 -10.82 -37.75
N LEU A 14 9.73 -9.62 -37.24
CA LEU A 14 10.22 -8.35 -37.76
C LEU A 14 11.24 -7.78 -36.76
N ILE A 15 12.52 -7.97 -37.08
CA ILE A 15 13.65 -7.37 -36.39
C ILE A 15 13.85 -5.97 -36.99
N SER A 16 13.52 -4.93 -36.24
CA SER A 16 13.92 -3.56 -36.55
C SER A 16 15.18 -3.20 -35.77
N LEU A 17 16.31 -3.27 -36.47
CA LEU A 17 17.60 -2.77 -36.03
C LEU A 17 17.65 -1.27 -36.33
N LEU A 18 17.67 -0.41 -35.31
CA LEU A 18 17.98 1.02 -35.48
C LEU A 18 19.33 1.33 -34.83
N LEU A 19 20.35 1.50 -35.67
CA LEU A 19 21.64 2.08 -35.33
C LEU A 19 21.55 3.59 -35.58
N ILE A 20 21.88 4.40 -34.57
CA ILE A 20 22.30 5.78 -34.78
C ILE A 20 23.61 6.01 -34.02
N SER A 21 24.67 6.20 -34.80
CA SER A 21 25.96 6.73 -34.37
C SER A 21 25.94 8.26 -34.42
N GLY A 22 26.64 8.92 -33.50
CA GLY A 22 26.83 10.38 -33.50
C GLY A 22 27.71 10.93 -32.38
N CYS A 23 29.03 10.71 -32.48
CA CYS A 23 30.14 11.66 -32.30
C CYS A 23 29.78 13.18 -32.18
N THR A 24 30.45 14.12 -31.49
CA THR A 24 31.67 14.21 -30.65
C THR A 24 31.77 15.65 -30.04
N THR A 25 32.57 15.79 -28.95
CA THR A 25 33.44 16.94 -28.54
C THR A 25 32.93 18.27 -27.93
N THR A 26 33.31 18.45 -26.65
CA THR A 26 34.01 19.56 -25.95
C THR A 26 33.59 21.03 -26.14
N ASN A 27 33.38 21.72 -25.01
CA ASN A 27 34.33 22.75 -24.60
C ASN A 27 34.36 23.00 -23.07
N ILE A 28 35.58 23.27 -22.59
CA ILE A 28 35.97 23.56 -21.21
C ILE A 28 35.82 25.06 -20.97
N LYS A 29 35.33 25.46 -19.79
CA LYS A 29 35.84 26.67 -19.12
C LYS A 29 35.75 26.56 -17.60
N GLN A 30 36.89 26.26 -16.99
CA GLN A 30 37.22 26.56 -15.60
C GLN A 30 37.41 28.08 -15.48
N GLU A 31 36.81 28.70 -14.48
CA GLU A 31 37.34 29.94 -13.92
C GLU A 31 37.18 29.92 -12.39
N SER A 32 38.29 30.20 -11.74
CA SER A 32 38.59 30.10 -10.32
C SER A 32 38.61 31.50 -9.74
N SER A 33 38.07 31.70 -8.53
CA SER A 33 38.69 32.53 -7.50
C SER A 33 37.97 32.42 -6.15
N GLN A 34 38.72 32.05 -5.11
CA GLN A 34 38.42 32.19 -3.68
C GLN A 34 38.64 33.66 -3.22
N PRO A 35 38.77 33.97 -1.91
CA PRO A 35 37.78 33.94 -0.81
C PRO A 35 37.69 35.32 -0.12
N THR A 36 36.68 35.57 0.73
CA THR A 36 36.77 36.63 1.74
C THR A 36 36.25 36.17 3.11
N ASN A 37 37.15 36.26 4.08
CA ASN A 37 36.94 36.14 5.53
C ASN A 37 36.71 37.56 6.11
N TYR A 38 35.74 37.71 7.02
CA TYR A 38 35.67 38.71 8.10
C TYR A 38 34.76 38.12 9.19
N SER A 39 35.28 37.59 10.30
CA SER A 39 35.65 38.22 11.59
C SER A 39 34.49 38.65 12.51
N SER A 40 34.18 37.76 13.47
CA SER A 40 33.96 37.93 14.94
C SER A 40 33.02 39.00 15.56
N SER A 41 31.88 38.52 16.09
CA SER A 41 31.33 38.61 17.49
C SER A 41 30.79 39.95 18.06
N PRO A 42 30.05 39.94 19.21
CA PRO A 42 28.84 39.17 19.58
C PRO A 42 27.73 40.03 20.25
N GLU A 43 26.45 39.66 20.19
CA GLU A 43 25.40 40.01 21.19
C GLU A 43 24.11 39.25 20.88
N SER A 44 23.74 38.24 21.69
CA SER A 44 22.71 38.31 22.74
C SER A 44 21.30 38.62 22.24
N SER A 45 20.51 37.56 22.04
CA SER A 45 19.21 37.40 22.72
C SER A 45 18.60 36.05 22.33
N ALA A 46 18.44 35.17 23.31
CA ALA A 46 17.49 34.08 23.23
C ALA A 46 16.08 34.65 23.05
N PRO A 47 15.22 33.96 22.29
CA PRO A 47 14.05 33.44 22.97
C PRO A 47 13.77 31.98 22.61
N ALA A 48 13.29 31.29 23.66
CA ALA A 48 12.30 30.23 23.64
C ALA A 48 12.43 29.15 22.55
N SER A 49 12.91 28.00 23.00
CA SER A 49 12.52 26.68 22.50
C SER A 49 11.01 26.64 22.22
N ALA A 50 10.64 26.84 20.96
CA ALA A 50 9.37 26.36 20.45
C ALA A 50 9.46 24.83 20.49
N ALA A 51 8.87 24.24 21.53
CA ALA A 51 8.48 22.86 21.47
C ALA A 51 7.58 22.75 20.22
N ASN A 52 8.09 22.07 19.19
CA ASN A 52 7.28 21.63 18.07
C ASN A 52 6.28 20.65 18.66
N ASP A 53 5.11 21.18 19.03
CA ASP A 53 3.92 20.40 19.32
C ASP A 53 3.49 19.79 17.98
N ILE A 54 4.06 18.61 17.68
CA ILE A 54 3.62 17.76 16.58
C ILE A 54 2.21 17.34 16.97
N THR A 55 1.23 18.14 16.54
CA THR A 55 -0.17 17.72 16.53
C THR A 55 -0.24 16.61 15.51
N LEU A 56 -0.06 15.36 15.97
CA LEU A 56 -0.45 14.17 15.22
C LEU A 56 -1.92 14.36 14.88
N GLU A 57 -2.22 14.67 13.60
CA GLU A 57 -3.60 14.70 13.14
C GLU A 57 -4.21 13.35 13.49
N LYS A 58 -5.26 13.41 14.31
CA LYS A 58 -5.96 12.24 14.83
C LYS A 58 -6.33 11.35 13.65
N SER A 59 -5.85 10.10 13.69
CA SER A 59 -6.25 9.03 12.76
C SER A 59 -7.77 9.10 12.52
N PRO A 60 -8.25 8.89 11.28
CA PRO A 60 -9.69 8.84 11.00
C PRO A 60 -10.39 7.90 12.00
N GLU A 61 -11.60 8.24 12.43
CA GLU A 61 -12.37 7.35 13.31
C GLU A 61 -12.95 6.20 12.48
N PRO A 62 -13.02 4.97 13.01
CA PRO A 62 -13.65 3.85 12.33
C PRO A 62 -15.11 4.15 11.96
N ILE A 63 -15.53 3.78 10.75
CA ILE A 63 -16.82 4.19 10.18
C ILE A 63 -17.89 3.09 10.13
N ILE A 64 -17.51 1.84 10.39
CA ILE A 64 -18.41 0.68 10.34
C ILE A 64 -18.50 -0.02 11.69
N SER A 65 -19.64 -0.68 11.93
CA SER A 65 -19.81 -1.50 13.13
C SER A 65 -18.91 -2.74 13.09
N ALA A 66 -18.67 -3.34 14.25
CA ALA A 66 -17.84 -4.53 14.36
C ALA A 66 -18.38 -5.67 13.49
N GLU A 67 -19.70 -5.86 13.44
CA GLU A 67 -20.36 -6.94 12.70
C GLU A 67 -20.04 -6.93 11.22
N ASP A 68 -19.96 -5.73 10.62
CA ASP A 68 -19.65 -5.54 9.21
C ASP A 68 -18.14 -5.40 8.94
N SER A 69 -17.30 -5.43 9.97
CA SER A 69 -15.87 -5.23 9.85
C SER A 69 -15.10 -6.51 9.57
N LEU A 70 -14.21 -6.47 8.58
CA LEU A 70 -13.23 -7.51 8.25
C LEU A 70 -11.93 -7.37 9.05
N ILE A 71 -11.69 -6.21 9.68
CA ILE A 71 -10.43 -5.91 10.39
C ILE A 71 -10.79 -5.38 11.79
N ARG A 72 -10.48 -6.15 12.83
CA ARG A 72 -10.91 -5.84 14.20
C ARG A 72 -9.76 -5.85 15.19
N THR A 73 -9.93 -5.16 16.31
CA THR A 73 -9.07 -5.30 17.48
C THR A 73 -9.43 -6.55 18.29
N SER A 74 -8.57 -6.92 19.25
CA SER A 74 -8.86 -7.97 20.24
C SER A 74 -10.05 -7.65 21.15
N SER A 75 -10.40 -6.37 21.34
CA SER A 75 -11.64 -5.93 22.02
C SER A 75 -12.89 -6.08 21.15
N GLY A 76 -12.73 -6.43 19.86
CA GLY A 76 -13.82 -6.56 18.90
C GLY A 76 -14.24 -5.26 18.24
N GLU A 77 -13.47 -4.18 18.41
CA GLU A 77 -13.73 -2.88 17.77
C GLU A 77 -13.28 -2.92 16.31
N SER A 78 -13.98 -2.20 15.43
CA SER A 78 -13.59 -2.09 14.02
C SER A 78 -12.36 -1.18 13.86
N LEU A 79 -11.44 -1.57 12.99
CA LEU A 79 -10.30 -0.74 12.55
C LEU A 79 -10.51 -0.15 11.15
N VAL A 80 -11.72 -0.26 10.60
CA VAL A 80 -12.01 0.11 9.22
C VAL A 80 -12.41 1.57 9.11
N HIS A 81 -11.66 2.29 8.29
CA HIS A 81 -11.85 3.72 8.01
C HIS A 81 -12.45 3.96 6.62
N MET A 82 -12.46 2.93 5.75
CA MET A 82 -13.01 2.99 4.40
C MET A 82 -13.61 1.64 4.02
N ASP A 83 -14.81 1.66 3.45
CA ASP A 83 -15.51 0.51 2.85
C ASP A 83 -15.88 0.87 1.41
N TRP A 84 -15.81 -0.10 0.50
CA TRP A 84 -16.17 0.07 -0.90
C TRP A 84 -16.72 -1.23 -1.50
N LYS A 85 -17.81 -1.09 -2.26
CA LYS A 85 -18.40 -2.19 -3.05
C LYS A 85 -18.41 -1.82 -4.53
N GLN A 86 -18.40 -2.83 -5.39
CA GLN A 86 -18.34 -2.65 -6.85
C GLN A 86 -19.48 -1.79 -7.42
N THR A 87 -20.64 -1.74 -6.75
CA THR A 87 -21.80 -0.93 -7.16
C THR A 87 -21.71 0.54 -6.75
N GLU A 88 -20.67 0.93 -6.01
CA GLU A 88 -20.51 2.25 -5.41
C GLU A 88 -19.54 3.12 -6.22
N PRO A 89 -19.68 4.46 -6.14
CA PRO A 89 -18.67 5.36 -6.70
C PRO A 89 -17.31 5.16 -6.03
N ASP A 90 -16.27 5.74 -6.63
CA ASP A 90 -14.94 5.74 -6.01
C ASP A 90 -14.99 6.31 -4.58
N THR A 91 -14.32 5.62 -3.66
CA THR A 91 -14.17 6.06 -2.28
C THR A 91 -12.72 6.45 -2.02
N THR A 92 -12.52 7.48 -1.21
CA THR A 92 -11.20 7.99 -0.85
C THR A 92 -11.04 8.08 0.66
N LEU A 93 -9.94 7.54 1.16
CA LEU A 93 -9.50 7.68 2.54
C LEU A 93 -8.27 8.58 2.60
N LYS A 94 -8.37 9.68 3.35
CA LYS A 94 -7.23 10.55 3.62
C LYS A 94 -6.49 10.06 4.85
N ILE A 95 -5.17 9.94 4.75
CA ILE A 95 -4.29 9.47 5.80
C ILE A 95 -2.98 10.25 5.79
N ASN A 96 -2.29 10.23 6.93
CA ASN A 96 -0.96 10.79 7.06
C ASN A 96 0.00 9.66 7.46
N PHE A 97 1.08 9.48 6.70
CA PHE A 97 2.18 8.61 7.08
C PHE A 97 3.30 9.49 7.67
N GLY A 98 3.29 9.66 8.99
CA GLY A 98 4.15 10.65 9.64
C GLY A 98 3.82 12.07 9.16
N ASN A 99 4.69 12.66 8.34
CA ASN A 99 4.52 14.01 7.79
C ASN A 99 4.03 14.03 6.33
N ASP A 100 3.87 12.87 5.70
CA ASP A 100 3.48 12.78 4.30
C ASP A 100 1.97 12.55 4.18
N ASN A 101 1.27 13.49 3.53
CA ASN A 101 -0.16 13.36 3.24
C ASN A 101 -0.37 12.37 2.11
N ALA A 102 -1.31 11.43 2.30
CA ALA A 102 -1.68 10.45 1.30
C ALA A 102 -3.20 10.27 1.20
N GLU A 103 -3.64 9.79 0.05
CA GLU A 103 -5.03 9.42 -0.22
C GLU A 103 -5.07 7.98 -0.76
N ILE A 104 -5.80 7.08 -0.10
CA ILE A 104 -6.11 5.76 -0.64
C ILE A 104 -7.39 5.86 -1.44
N VAL A 105 -7.40 5.31 -2.66
CA VAL A 105 -8.55 5.34 -3.55
C VAL A 105 -8.93 3.93 -3.95
N PHE A 106 -10.18 3.55 -3.65
CA PHE A 106 -10.83 2.34 -4.16
C PHE A 106 -11.92 2.72 -5.16
N GLY A 107 -12.10 1.91 -6.18
CA GLY A 107 -13.09 2.20 -7.21
C GLY A 107 -13.06 1.22 -8.39
N MET A 108 -13.81 1.57 -9.42
CA MET A 108 -13.77 0.87 -10.69
C MET A 108 -12.58 1.37 -11.52
N ASP A 109 -11.84 0.45 -12.13
CA ASP A 109 -10.83 0.78 -13.14
C ASP A 109 -11.43 0.69 -14.55
N HIS A 110 -10.83 1.43 -15.49
CA HIS A 110 -11.30 1.48 -16.87
C HIS A 110 -10.23 0.92 -17.84
N PRO A 111 -10.59 -0.01 -18.75
CA PRO A 111 -11.95 -0.45 -19.09
C PRO A 111 -12.56 -1.49 -18.15
N ASN A 112 -11.74 -2.26 -17.42
CA ASN A 112 -12.19 -3.35 -16.55
C ASN A 112 -11.42 -3.32 -15.22
N GLY A 113 -11.99 -3.99 -14.22
CA GLY A 113 -11.36 -4.29 -12.94
C GLY A 113 -11.66 -3.29 -11.83
N THR A 114 -11.01 -3.53 -10.70
CA THR A 114 -11.01 -2.67 -9.51
C THR A 114 -9.68 -1.94 -9.44
N LYS A 115 -9.75 -0.64 -9.15
CA LYS A 115 -8.55 0.15 -8.83
C LYS A 115 -8.35 0.23 -7.33
N ALA A 116 -7.09 0.09 -6.93
CA ALA A 116 -6.61 0.38 -5.59
C ALA A 116 -5.29 1.16 -5.72
N TYR A 117 -5.32 2.43 -5.35
CA TYR A 117 -4.16 3.31 -5.45
C TYR A 117 -3.90 4.01 -4.14
N ILE A 118 -2.63 4.31 -3.90
CA ILE A 118 -2.21 5.37 -2.99
C ILE A 118 -1.76 6.57 -3.80
N LEU A 119 -2.23 7.76 -3.43
CA LEU A 119 -1.88 9.02 -4.05
C LEU A 119 -1.15 9.89 -3.02
N PHE A 120 -0.14 10.63 -3.49
CA PHE A 120 0.59 11.64 -2.73
C PHE A 120 0.33 13.00 -3.39
N PRO A 121 -0.72 13.73 -2.96
CA PRO A 121 -1.19 14.94 -3.65
C PRO A 121 -0.12 16.02 -3.76
N ASP A 122 0.66 16.22 -2.69
CA ASP A 122 1.73 17.23 -2.63
C ASP A 122 2.85 16.96 -3.65
N ALA A 123 3.10 15.69 -3.94
CA ALA A 123 4.06 15.27 -4.95
C ALA A 123 3.45 15.14 -6.35
N ASN A 124 2.11 15.18 -6.48
CA ASN A 124 1.37 14.86 -7.70
C ASN A 124 1.86 13.53 -8.32
N SER A 125 1.83 12.48 -7.51
CA SER A 125 2.23 11.11 -7.85
C SER A 125 1.35 10.08 -7.15
N GLY A 126 1.34 8.85 -7.64
CA GLY A 126 0.64 7.75 -7.00
C GLY A 126 1.17 6.41 -7.45
N TRP A 127 0.85 5.37 -6.67
CA TRP A 127 1.31 4.01 -6.87
C TRP A 127 0.12 3.04 -6.74
N PRO A 128 0.01 2.03 -7.62
CA PRO A 128 -0.98 0.99 -7.43
C PRO A 128 -0.62 0.15 -6.19
N LEU A 129 -1.63 -0.29 -5.47
CA LEU A 129 -1.48 -1.32 -4.43
C LEU A 129 -1.55 -2.68 -5.11
N ASP A 130 -0.53 -3.52 -4.90
CA ASP A 130 -0.57 -4.90 -5.37
C ASP A 130 -1.52 -5.69 -4.47
N LEU A 131 -2.68 -6.06 -5.02
CA LEU A 131 -3.67 -6.89 -4.31
C LEU A 131 -3.69 -8.32 -4.86
N SER A 132 -2.57 -8.79 -5.41
CA SER A 132 -2.42 -10.19 -5.79
C SER A 132 -2.00 -11.04 -4.59
N ILE A 133 -2.43 -12.31 -4.58
CA ILE A 133 -1.96 -13.30 -3.61
C ILE A 133 -1.57 -14.59 -4.34
N SER A 134 -0.60 -15.32 -3.78
CA SER A 134 -0.02 -16.51 -4.42
C SER A 134 -0.71 -17.83 -4.07
N ASP A 135 -1.64 -17.83 -3.11
CA ASP A 135 -2.18 -19.06 -2.50
C ASP A 135 -3.43 -19.65 -3.21
N GLY A 136 -3.89 -19.02 -4.30
CA GLY A 136 -4.91 -19.57 -5.21
C GLY A 136 -6.37 -19.25 -4.83
N THR A 137 -6.60 -18.61 -3.70
CA THR A 137 -7.85 -17.88 -3.45
C THR A 137 -7.68 -16.44 -3.96
N ASN A 138 -8.72 -15.79 -4.47
CA ASN A 138 -8.57 -14.43 -4.98
C ASN A 138 -9.89 -13.67 -4.79
N ALA A 139 -9.81 -12.47 -4.22
CA ALA A 139 -10.94 -11.58 -4.07
C ALA A 139 -11.42 -11.05 -5.43
N PHE A 140 -10.58 -11.14 -6.45
CA PHE A 140 -10.84 -10.63 -7.78
C PHE A 140 -11.00 -11.77 -8.79
N ASP A 141 -11.91 -11.56 -9.75
CA ASP A 141 -12.10 -12.44 -10.89
C ASP A 141 -10.98 -12.27 -11.95
N ASP A 142 -11.06 -13.06 -13.03
CA ASP A 142 -10.07 -13.03 -14.11
C ASP A 142 -9.98 -11.67 -14.85
N LEU A 143 -10.96 -10.78 -14.67
CA LEU A 143 -11.00 -9.44 -15.24
C LEU A 143 -10.60 -8.36 -14.22
N GLY A 144 -10.23 -8.77 -13.00
CA GLY A 144 -9.83 -7.90 -11.90
C GLY A 144 -11.02 -7.25 -11.17
N TYR A 145 -12.26 -7.68 -11.44
CA TYR A 145 -13.41 -7.21 -10.68
C TYR A 145 -13.48 -7.93 -9.35
N LEU A 146 -13.87 -7.20 -8.31
CA LEU A 146 -14.19 -7.80 -7.02
C LEU A 146 -15.28 -8.87 -7.20
N ASN A 147 -15.11 -10.04 -6.57
CA ASN A 147 -16.09 -11.12 -6.65
C ASN A 147 -17.47 -10.69 -6.12
N ASP A 148 -18.53 -11.33 -6.62
CA ASP A 148 -19.89 -11.01 -6.19
C ASP A 148 -20.06 -11.21 -4.68
N GLY A 149 -20.69 -10.23 -4.02
CA GLY A 149 -20.85 -10.19 -2.57
C GLY A 149 -19.63 -9.72 -1.77
N PHE A 150 -18.45 -9.59 -2.37
CA PHE A 150 -17.27 -9.08 -1.68
C PHE A 150 -17.32 -7.56 -1.53
N LYS A 151 -16.63 -7.06 -0.51
CA LYS A 151 -16.34 -5.64 -0.28
C LYS A 151 -14.85 -5.45 -0.04
N LEU A 152 -14.32 -4.28 -0.38
CA LEU A 152 -12.99 -3.83 0.01
C LEU A 152 -13.09 -2.95 1.24
N GLN A 153 -12.22 -3.18 2.21
CA GLN A 153 -12.08 -2.38 3.41
C GLN A 153 -10.63 -1.96 3.60
N ALA A 154 -10.42 -0.74 4.10
CA ALA A 154 -9.11 -0.27 4.51
C ALA A 154 -9.14 0.26 5.94
N GLY A 155 -8.10 -0.08 6.68
CA GLY A 155 -7.79 0.41 8.01
C GLY A 155 -6.34 0.87 8.07
N ILE A 156 -5.98 1.56 9.15
CA ILE A 156 -4.58 1.88 9.45
C ILE A 156 -4.28 1.47 10.89
N TYR A 157 -3.07 0.98 11.13
CA TYR A 157 -2.63 0.51 12.44
C TYR A 157 -1.11 0.62 12.55
N ASP A 158 -0.60 1.04 13.70
CA ASP A 158 0.82 1.20 13.98
C ASP A 158 1.30 -0.06 14.73
N PHE A 159 1.87 -1.02 14.00
CA PHE A 159 2.19 -2.34 14.54
C PHE A 159 3.44 -2.33 15.44
N ASP A 160 4.39 -1.42 15.22
CA ASP A 160 5.64 -1.34 15.99
C ASP A 160 5.72 -0.12 16.92
N SER A 161 4.67 0.70 16.96
CA SER A 161 4.56 1.91 17.79
C SER A 161 5.63 2.95 17.47
N ASP A 162 6.08 3.02 16.22
CA ASP A 162 7.06 4.02 15.75
C ASP A 162 6.42 5.37 15.36
N GLY A 163 5.09 5.43 15.30
CA GLY A 163 4.30 6.60 14.91
C GLY A 163 3.98 6.67 13.41
N THR A 164 4.45 5.72 12.61
CA THR A 164 4.12 5.52 11.20
C THR A 164 3.12 4.39 11.09
N TYR A 165 1.90 4.70 10.68
CA TYR A 165 0.89 3.66 10.51
C TYR A 165 1.18 2.76 9.30
N GLU A 166 0.95 1.46 9.42
CA GLU A 166 0.75 0.56 8.30
C GLU A 166 -0.67 0.67 7.75
N LEU A 167 -0.81 0.49 6.43
CA LEU A 167 -2.10 0.35 5.75
C LEU A 167 -2.52 -1.11 5.72
N ILE A 168 -3.72 -1.39 6.20
CA ILE A 168 -4.33 -2.72 6.14
C ILE A 168 -5.47 -2.67 5.14
N VAL A 169 -5.43 -3.55 4.14
CA VAL A 169 -6.51 -3.73 3.16
C VAL A 169 -7.07 -5.13 3.31
N ALA A 170 -8.39 -5.26 3.35
CA ALA A 170 -9.07 -6.55 3.34
C ALA A 170 -10.14 -6.57 2.25
N ALA A 171 -10.31 -7.70 1.60
CA ALA A 171 -11.40 -7.93 0.66
C ALA A 171 -12.09 -9.25 1.00
N GLY A 172 -13.41 -9.26 1.15
CA GLY A 172 -14.12 -10.49 1.54
C GLY A 172 -15.63 -10.35 1.56
N ASP A 173 -16.32 -11.48 1.68
CA ASP A 173 -17.78 -11.56 1.78
C ASP A 173 -18.30 -11.36 3.22
N GLY A 174 -17.40 -11.35 4.20
CA GLY A 174 -17.72 -11.25 5.62
C GLY A 174 -18.24 -12.55 6.25
N LEU A 175 -18.17 -13.67 5.52
CA LEU A 175 -18.69 -14.97 5.94
C LEU A 175 -17.61 -16.06 5.96
N ILE A 176 -17.05 -16.40 4.80
CA ILE A 176 -16.18 -17.57 4.64
C ILE A 176 -14.92 -17.32 3.82
N ASP A 177 -14.87 -16.23 3.04
CA ASP A 177 -13.76 -15.92 2.15
C ASP A 177 -13.29 -14.48 2.34
N MET A 178 -11.99 -14.32 2.59
CA MET A 178 -11.34 -13.03 2.71
C MET A 178 -9.88 -13.11 2.28
N ASN A 179 -9.36 -12.03 1.72
CA ASN A 179 -7.95 -11.77 1.52
C ASN A 179 -7.52 -10.54 2.31
N LEU A 180 -6.30 -10.57 2.83
CA LEU A 180 -5.68 -9.53 3.65
C LEU A 180 -4.37 -9.10 3.01
N TRP A 181 -4.15 -7.81 2.93
CA TRP A 181 -2.87 -7.19 2.58
C TRP A 181 -2.48 -6.17 3.64
N VAL A 182 -1.19 -6.15 3.98
CA VAL A 182 -0.62 -5.11 4.85
C VAL A 182 0.53 -4.45 4.13
N PHE A 183 0.54 -3.13 4.14
CA PHE A 183 1.53 -2.31 3.47
C PHE A 183 2.21 -1.37 4.46
N SER A 184 3.53 -1.33 4.44
CA SER A 184 4.32 -0.33 5.16
C SER A 184 4.63 0.88 4.27
N PHE A 185 4.98 1.98 4.91
CA PHE A 185 5.40 3.21 4.28
C PHE A 185 6.84 3.55 4.65
N THR A 186 7.63 3.98 3.66
CA THR A 186 8.95 4.57 3.88
C THR A 186 9.01 5.92 3.18
N HIS A 187 9.37 6.97 3.90
CA HIS A 187 9.58 8.30 3.32
C HIS A 187 10.65 8.25 2.22
N VAL A 188 10.38 8.93 1.10
CA VAL A 188 11.32 9.04 -0.02
C VAL A 188 11.37 10.47 -0.55
N ASP A 189 12.57 10.93 -0.95
CA ASP A 189 12.76 12.28 -1.48
C ASP A 189 12.02 12.53 -2.81
N ASN A 190 11.64 11.45 -3.53
CA ASN A 190 11.03 11.57 -4.86
C ASN A 190 9.99 10.47 -5.13
N PHE A 191 8.76 10.74 -4.69
CA PHE A 191 7.59 9.87 -4.90
C PHE A 191 7.24 9.59 -6.37
N LYS A 192 7.78 10.34 -7.35
CA LYS A 192 7.58 10.04 -8.78
C LYS A 192 8.51 8.95 -9.31
N LYS A 193 9.59 8.65 -8.60
CA LYS A 193 10.63 7.73 -9.04
C LYS A 193 10.75 6.50 -8.16
N ILE A 194 10.41 6.62 -6.89
CA ILE A 194 10.56 5.56 -5.88
C ILE A 194 9.19 5.30 -5.28
N ASN A 195 8.76 4.04 -5.31
CA ASN A 195 7.55 3.60 -4.63
C ASN A 195 7.84 3.59 -3.12
N PRO A 196 7.17 4.41 -2.30
CA PRO A 196 7.37 4.42 -0.85
C PRO A 196 6.66 3.26 -0.16
N ILE A 197 5.81 2.51 -0.87
CA ILE A 197 4.99 1.45 -0.30
C ILE A 197 5.62 0.08 -0.54
N ARG A 198 5.69 -0.72 0.53
CA ARG A 198 6.12 -2.11 0.50
C ARG A 198 5.00 -3.00 1.04
N GLN A 199 4.68 -4.08 0.34
CA GLN A 199 3.73 -5.08 0.82
C GLN A 199 4.43 -6.03 1.79
N GLU A 200 3.99 -6.03 3.05
CA GLU A 200 4.58 -6.84 4.12
C GLU A 200 3.85 -8.16 4.34
N LEU A 201 2.55 -8.20 4.01
CA LEU A 201 1.73 -9.38 4.13
C LEU A 201 0.72 -9.44 3.00
N ALA A 202 0.50 -10.64 2.48
CA ALA A 202 -0.58 -10.97 1.55
C ALA A 202 -0.99 -12.41 1.80
N THR A 203 -2.25 -12.63 2.19
CA THR A 203 -2.72 -13.94 2.66
C THR A 203 -4.24 -14.01 2.64
N SER A 204 -4.76 -15.23 2.70
CA SER A 204 -6.19 -15.48 2.84
C SER A 204 -6.61 -15.79 4.26
N ALA A 205 -7.88 -15.52 4.54
CA ALA A 205 -8.57 -15.76 5.80
C ALA A 205 -9.99 -16.29 5.51
N GLN A 206 -10.56 -17.01 6.47
CA GLN A 206 -11.96 -17.47 6.34
C GLN A 206 -12.99 -16.47 6.86
N SER A 207 -12.57 -15.47 7.65
CA SER A 207 -13.47 -14.46 8.19
C SER A 207 -12.66 -13.22 8.56
N TYR A 208 -13.18 -12.39 9.47
CA TYR A 208 -12.46 -11.21 9.94
C TYR A 208 -11.12 -11.57 10.60
N VAL A 209 -10.15 -10.68 10.48
CA VAL A 209 -8.87 -10.80 11.19
C VAL A 209 -8.89 -9.99 12.47
N VAL A 210 -8.12 -10.47 13.45
CA VAL A 210 -7.95 -9.80 14.73
C VAL A 210 -6.53 -9.26 14.83
N ILE A 211 -6.41 -7.99 15.17
CA ILE A 211 -5.16 -7.31 15.44
C ILE A 211 -5.03 -7.11 16.95
N ASP A 212 -3.90 -7.53 17.50
CA ASP A 212 -3.56 -7.35 18.91
C ASP A 212 -2.09 -6.95 19.04
N ASN A 213 -1.85 -5.66 19.28
CA ASN A 213 -0.50 -5.10 19.30
C ASN A 213 0.22 -5.40 17.97
N SER A 214 1.44 -5.96 18.02
CA SER A 214 2.22 -6.30 16.83
C SER A 214 1.83 -7.61 16.15
N GLU A 215 0.67 -8.20 16.46
CA GLU A 215 0.26 -9.51 15.95
C GLU A 215 -1.08 -9.46 15.21
N ILE A 216 -1.15 -10.20 14.10
CA ILE A 216 -2.37 -10.46 13.32
C ILE A 216 -2.73 -11.92 13.48
N PHE A 217 -3.98 -12.19 13.88
CA PHE A 217 -4.56 -13.52 13.95
C PHE A 217 -5.50 -13.74 12.76
N ILE A 218 -5.19 -14.78 11.99
CA ILE A 218 -5.87 -15.12 10.73
C ILE A 218 -6.63 -16.42 10.90
N PRO A 219 -7.98 -16.39 10.94
CA PRO A 219 -8.78 -17.59 11.15
C PRO A 219 -8.71 -18.52 9.94
N TYR A 220 -8.56 -19.81 10.21
CA TYR A 220 -8.64 -20.87 9.22
C TYR A 220 -9.31 -22.13 9.78
N GLY A 221 -9.92 -22.90 8.89
CA GLY A 221 -10.66 -24.11 9.24
C GLY A 221 -11.90 -23.85 10.10
N SER A 222 -12.82 -24.82 10.09
CA SER A 222 -14.09 -24.72 10.82
C SER A 222 -13.99 -24.99 12.33
N GLN A 223 -12.78 -25.12 12.88
CA GLN A 223 -12.52 -25.52 14.27
C GLN A 223 -12.07 -24.37 15.17
N GLY A 224 -12.14 -23.12 14.69
CA GLY A 224 -11.65 -21.95 15.44
C GLY A 224 -10.12 -21.92 15.54
N LEU A 225 -9.42 -22.45 14.52
CA LEU A 225 -7.97 -22.36 14.43
C LEU A 225 -7.58 -21.01 13.82
N PHE A 226 -6.38 -20.55 14.15
CA PHE A 226 -5.82 -19.32 13.60
C PHE A 226 -4.33 -19.46 13.39
N ASP A 227 -3.83 -18.83 12.33
CA ASP A 227 -2.41 -18.56 12.14
C ASP A 227 -2.12 -17.20 12.76
N SER A 228 -0.95 -17.02 13.35
CA SER A 228 -0.50 -15.73 13.83
C SER A 228 0.68 -15.25 13.02
N PHE A 229 0.69 -13.95 12.72
CA PHE A 229 1.79 -13.26 12.08
C PHE A 229 2.21 -12.12 12.99
N LYS A 230 3.49 -12.09 13.35
CA LYS A 230 4.06 -11.06 14.21
C LYS A 230 4.88 -10.10 13.39
N TYR A 231 4.64 -8.81 13.57
CA TYR A 231 5.43 -7.76 12.97
C TYR A 231 6.72 -7.56 13.78
N VAL A 232 7.86 -7.85 13.15
CA VAL A 232 9.19 -7.73 13.74
C VAL A 232 10.13 -7.16 12.68
N ASP A 233 10.90 -6.13 13.03
CA ASP A 233 11.87 -5.49 12.14
C ASP A 233 11.28 -5.11 10.77
N GLN A 234 10.04 -4.59 10.77
CA GLN A 234 9.26 -4.18 9.60
C GLN A 234 8.87 -5.32 8.64
N GLU A 235 8.82 -6.56 9.12
CA GLU A 235 8.36 -7.72 8.36
C GLU A 235 7.39 -8.57 9.19
N PHE A 236 6.42 -9.21 8.53
CA PHE A 236 5.56 -10.19 9.20
C PHE A 236 6.18 -11.59 9.20
N MET A 237 6.39 -12.14 10.39
CA MET A 237 6.93 -13.47 10.61
C MET A 237 5.88 -14.41 11.19
N GLN A 238 5.85 -15.65 10.70
CA GLN A 238 5.13 -16.73 11.38
C GLN A 238 5.97 -17.25 12.56
N PRO A 239 5.38 -17.42 13.75
CA PRO A 239 6.09 -18.04 14.85
C PRO A 239 6.42 -19.50 14.52
N VAL A 240 7.65 -19.91 14.84
CA VAL A 240 8.10 -21.29 14.66
C VAL A 240 7.27 -22.20 15.59
N ARG A 241 6.54 -23.14 14.99
CA ARG A 241 5.77 -24.18 15.71
C ARG A 241 6.66 -25.32 16.18
#